data_AF-A0A1C6GZC5-F1
#
_entry.id   AF-A0A1C6GZC5-F1
#
_cell.length_a   1.000
_cell.length_b   1.000
_cell.length_c   1.000
_cell.angle_alpha   90.00
_cell.angle_beta   90.00
_cell.angle_gamma   90.00
#
_symmetry.space_group_name_H-M   'P 1'
#
loop_
_entity.id
_entity.type
_entity.pdbx_description
1 polymer ?
#
loop_
_entity_poly.entity_id
_entity_poly.type
_entity_poly.pdbx_seq_one_letter_code
_entity_poly.pdbx_strand_id
1 'polypeptide(L)'
;MVGVGKVVSATDVFALVQENIINLPLPGLVKVAAITTIIAGITGSASGGLTIALELFGETFISWGYTPEIIHRVASIACGGLDTLPWNGTVVMLFALSGVSYKKGYKHVAMETVILPLLSLIPVFIYYSIVH
;
A
#
# COMPACT_ATOMS: atom_id res chain seq x y z
N MET A 1 -12.42 -5.44 1.14
CA MET A 1 -13.01 -5.31 -0.22
C MET A 1 -12.15 -6.02 -1.27
N VAL A 2 -11.91 -7.33 -1.10
CA VAL A 2 -10.94 -8.05 -1.95
C VAL A 2 -11.45 -8.26 -3.38
N GLY A 3 -12.76 -8.33 -3.58
CA GLY A 3 -13.38 -8.51 -4.90
C GLY A 3 -13.17 -7.35 -5.87
N VAL A 4 -13.22 -6.10 -5.39
CA VAL A 4 -12.98 -4.92 -6.24
C VAL A 4 -11.52 -4.87 -6.69
N GLY A 5 -10.57 -5.16 -5.79
CA GLY A 5 -9.15 -5.26 -6.12
C GLY A 5 -8.84 -6.31 -7.18
N LYS A 6 -9.50 -7.47 -7.12
CA LYS A 6 -9.36 -8.52 -8.14
C LYS A 6 -9.88 -8.12 -9.51
N VAL A 7 -10.98 -7.38 -9.56
CA VAL A 7 -11.50 -6.87 -10.85
C VAL A 7 -10.60 -5.78 -11.40
N VAL A 8 -10.13 -4.86 -10.55
CA VAL A 8 -9.24 -3.77 -10.97
C VAL A 8 -7.89 -4.31 -11.47
N SER A 9 -7.34 -5.34 -10.82
CA SER A 9 -6.11 -6.00 -11.29
C SER A 9 -6.25 -6.74 -12.61
N ALA A 10 -7.48 -7.07 -13.04
CA ALA A 10 -7.76 -7.68 -14.34
C ALA A 10 -7.93 -6.66 -15.48
N THR A 11 -7.76 -5.36 -15.22
CA THR A 11 -7.93 -4.31 -16.24
C THR A 11 -6.61 -3.96 -16.94
N ASP A 12 -6.68 -3.58 -18.22
CA ASP A 12 -5.52 -3.14 -19.00
C ASP A 12 -4.79 -1.93 -18.39
N VAL A 13 -5.54 -1.06 -17.70
CA VAL A 13 -5.00 0.10 -16.98
C VAL A 13 -4.07 -0.35 -15.85
N PHE A 14 -4.40 -1.44 -15.17
CA PHE A 14 -3.57 -1.97 -14.10
C PHE A 14 -2.27 -2.59 -14.65
N ALA A 15 -2.30 -3.24 -15.81
CA ALA A 15 -1.10 -3.74 -16.48
C ALA A 15 -0.13 -2.60 -16.83
N LEU A 16 -0.64 -1.47 -17.34
CA LEU A 16 0.16 -0.26 -17.57
C LEU A 16 0.76 0.27 -16.26
N VAL A 17 -0.01 0.29 -15.17
CA VAL A 17 0.52 0.71 -13.86
C VAL A 17 1.64 -0.22 -13.41
N GLN A 18 1.49 -1.54 -13.55
CA GLN A 18 2.53 -2.50 -13.16
C GLN A 18 3.85 -2.28 -13.91
N GLU A 19 3.78 -2.06 -15.22
CA GLU A 19 4.98 -1.84 -16.05
C GLU A 19 5.68 -0.53 -15.67
N ASN A 20 4.92 0.51 -15.33
CA ASN A 20 5.48 1.80 -14.96
C ASN A 20 5.98 1.86 -13.52
N ILE A 21 5.32 1.16 -12.58
CA ILE A 21 5.63 1.27 -11.15
C ILE A 21 6.97 0.63 -10.79
N ILE A 22 7.41 -0.38 -11.53
CA ILE A 22 8.69 -1.04 -11.28
C ILE A 22 9.90 -0.17 -11.69
N ASN A 23 9.67 0.73 -12.65
CA ASN A 23 10.63 1.69 -13.17
C ASN A 23 10.81 2.94 -12.29
N LEU A 24 10.06 3.05 -11.17
CA LEU A 24 10.26 4.13 -10.21
C LEU A 24 11.72 4.18 -9.73
N PRO A 25 12.39 5.36 -9.74
CA PRO A 25 13.77 5.52 -9.31
C PRO A 25 13.87 5.55 -7.77
N LEU A 26 13.40 4.50 -7.11
CA LEU A 26 13.43 4.33 -5.66
C LEU A 26 14.43 3.24 -5.26
N PRO A 27 15.19 3.42 -4.16
CA PRO A 27 16.16 2.42 -3.73
C PRO A 27 15.49 1.25 -2.99
N GLY A 28 15.77 0.03 -3.44
CA GLY A 28 15.61 -1.19 -2.64
C GLY A 28 14.25 -1.37 -1.96
N LEU A 29 14.25 -1.55 -0.63
CA LEU A 29 13.05 -1.74 0.19
C LEU A 29 12.08 -0.55 0.16
N VAL A 30 12.55 0.67 -0.12
CA VAL A 30 11.67 1.83 -0.29
C VAL A 30 10.80 1.65 -1.53
N LYS A 31 11.35 1.05 -2.59
CA LYS A 31 10.59 0.72 -3.79
C LYS A 31 9.51 -0.34 -3.49
N VAL A 32 9.85 -1.37 -2.70
CA VAL A 32 8.89 -2.39 -2.25
C VAL A 32 7.73 -1.75 -1.48
N ALA A 33 8.04 -0.87 -0.52
CA ALA A 33 7.05 -0.14 0.24
C ALA A 33 6.15 0.71 -0.68
N ALA A 34 6.75 1.52 -1.54
CA ALA A 34 6.01 2.40 -2.45
C ALA A 34 5.09 1.65 -3.41
N ILE A 35 5.57 0.56 -4.03
CA ILE A 35 4.76 -0.29 -4.91
C ILE A 35 3.57 -0.86 -4.13
N THR A 36 3.82 -1.41 -2.94
CA THR A 36 2.77 -2.01 -2.10
C THR A 36 1.72 -0.97 -1.68
N THR A 37 2.16 0.22 -1.27
CA THR A 37 1.28 1.32 -0.89
C THR A 37 0.40 1.78 -2.05
N ILE A 38 0.96 1.95 -3.26
CA ILE A 38 0.20 2.37 -4.44
C ILE A 38 -0.83 1.30 -4.83
N ILE A 39 -0.46 0.02 -4.83
CA ILE A 39 -1.37 -1.09 -5.12
C ILE A 39 -2.50 -1.17 -4.08
N ALA A 40 -2.17 -0.99 -2.79
CA ALA A 40 -3.16 -0.91 -1.72
C ALA A 40 -4.11 0.28 -1.87
N GLY A 41 -3.60 1.42 -2.37
CA GLY A 41 -4.41 2.59 -2.69
C GLY A 41 -5.37 2.34 -3.84
N ILE A 42 -4.89 1.77 -4.95
CA ILE A 42 -5.74 1.41 -6.09
C ILE A 42 -6.82 0.39 -5.68
N THR A 43 -6.42 -0.58 -4.85
CA THR A 43 -7.31 -1.63 -4.35
C THR A 43 -8.30 -1.12 -3.29
N GLY A 44 -8.00 -0.01 -2.61
CA GLY A 44 -8.79 0.54 -1.51
C GLY A 44 -8.89 -0.41 -0.31
N SER A 45 -7.89 -1.29 -0.11
CA SER A 45 -7.87 -2.29 0.95
C SER A 45 -6.45 -2.72 1.24
N ALA A 46 -5.98 -2.58 2.48
CA ALA A 46 -4.62 -2.95 2.89
C ALA A 46 -4.30 -4.44 2.64
N SER A 47 -5.15 -5.34 3.13
CA SER A 47 -4.94 -6.79 2.97
C SER A 47 -5.04 -7.25 1.52
N GLY A 48 -6.00 -6.73 0.76
CA GLY A 48 -6.15 -7.04 -0.67
C GLY A 48 -4.97 -6.52 -1.50
N GLY A 49 -4.54 -5.29 -1.22
CA GLY A 49 -3.40 -4.68 -1.89
C GLY A 49 -2.08 -5.37 -1.59
N LEU A 50 -1.88 -5.81 -0.35
CA LEU A 50 -0.72 -6.62 0.04
C LEU A 50 -0.68 -7.94 -0.73
N THR A 51 -1.79 -8.68 -0.79
CA THR A 51 -1.86 -9.94 -1.53
C THR A 51 -1.54 -9.73 -3.00
N ILE A 52 -2.17 -8.74 -3.64
CA ILE A 52 -1.95 -8.42 -5.05
C ILE A 52 -0.50 -7.99 -5.30
N ALA A 53 0.07 -7.14 -4.44
CA ALA A 53 1.46 -6.70 -4.57
C ALA A 53 2.46 -7.85 -4.48
N LEU A 54 2.24 -8.80 -3.56
CA LEU A 54 3.12 -9.96 -3.39
C LEU A 54 2.94 -10.99 -4.50
N GLU A 55 1.71 -11.23 -4.98
CA GLU A 55 1.44 -12.10 -6.13
C GLU A 55 2.12 -11.61 -7.41
N LEU A 56 2.18 -10.29 -7.60
CA LEU A 56 2.67 -9.67 -8.83
C LEU A 56 4.18 -9.39 -8.81
N PHE A 57 4.71 -8.95 -7.67
CA PHE A 57 6.08 -8.45 -7.57
C PHE A 57 6.96 -9.24 -6.59
N GLY A 58 6.40 -10.23 -5.88
CA GLY A 58 7.13 -11.01 -4.88
C GLY A 58 8.43 -11.63 -5.42
N GLU A 59 8.36 -12.28 -6.58
CA GLU A 59 9.56 -12.87 -7.22
C GLU A 59 10.57 -11.79 -7.65
N THR A 60 10.11 -10.62 -8.08
CA THR A 60 11.00 -9.51 -8.44
C THR A 60 11.68 -8.90 -7.22
N PHE A 61 10.98 -8.82 -6.09
CA PHE A 61 11.59 -8.35 -4.85
C PHE A 61 12.64 -9.33 -4.31
N ILE A 62 12.41 -10.62 -4.47
CA ILE A 62 13.38 -11.67 -4.14
C ILE A 62 14.61 -11.59 -5.06
N SER A 63 14.43 -11.30 -6.35
CA SER A 63 15.54 -11.15 -7.29
C SER A 63 16.44 -9.94 -7.00
N TRP A 64 15.94 -8.94 -6.26
CA TRP A 64 16.75 -7.83 -5.74
C TRP A 64 17.62 -8.21 -4.53
N GLY A 65 17.58 -9.47 -4.07
CA GLY A 65 18.41 -9.98 -2.99
C GLY A 65 17.80 -9.87 -1.60
N TYR A 66 16.50 -9.55 -1.49
CA TYR A 66 15.81 -9.47 -0.20
C TYR A 66 15.19 -10.80 0.21
N THR A 67 15.20 -11.09 1.52
CA THR A 67 14.51 -12.26 2.05
C THR A 67 12.99 -12.07 2.05
N PRO A 68 12.19 -13.14 1.84
CA PRO A 68 10.73 -13.06 1.89
C PRO A 68 10.19 -12.45 3.19
N GLU A 69 10.87 -12.69 4.32
CA GLU A 69 10.48 -12.14 5.62
C GLU A 69 10.58 -10.60 5.66
N ILE A 70 11.68 -10.04 5.15
CA ILE A 70 11.87 -8.59 5.11
C ILE A 70 10.89 -7.95 4.13
N ILE A 71 10.72 -8.57 2.95
CA ILE A 71 9.73 -8.12 1.95
C ILE A 71 8.33 -8.09 2.59
N HIS A 72 7.93 -9.18 3.24
CA HIS A 72 6.60 -9.27 3.86
C HIS A 72 6.43 -8.26 5.00
N ARG A 73 7.44 -8.04 5.86
CA ARG A 73 7.37 -7.02 6.93
C ARG A 73 7.21 -5.62 6.36
N VAL A 74 8.04 -5.24 5.39
CA VAL A 74 7.99 -3.91 4.76
C VAL A 74 6.66 -3.72 4.03
N ALA A 75 6.24 -4.69 3.22
CA ALA A 75 4.99 -4.64 2.48
C ALA A 75 3.77 -4.58 3.42
N SER A 76 3.77 -5.35 4.51
CA SER A 76 2.66 -5.35 5.49
C SER A 76 2.53 -4.03 6.24
N ILE A 77 3.63 -3.32 6.47
CA ILE A 77 3.61 -1.99 7.07
C ILE A 77 3.17 -0.95 6.03
N ALA A 78 3.70 -1.06 4.81
CA ALA A 78 3.43 -0.13 3.71
C ALA A 78 2.00 -0.22 3.17
N CYS A 79 1.35 -1.38 3.23
CA CYS A 79 -0.01 -1.56 2.71
C CYS A 79 -1.06 -0.72 3.46
N GLY A 80 -0.76 -0.28 4.69
CA GLY A 80 -1.59 0.66 5.44
C GLY A 80 -1.47 2.12 4.99
N GLY A 81 -0.51 2.48 4.12
CA GLY A 81 -0.22 3.87 3.81
C GLY A 81 -1.22 4.59 2.90
N LEU A 82 -1.89 3.90 1.97
CA LEU A 82 -2.88 4.53 1.07
C LEU A 82 -4.20 3.76 1.02
N ASP A 83 -4.43 2.83 1.93
CA ASP A 83 -5.63 1.97 1.88
C ASP A 83 -6.95 2.74 2.07
N THR A 84 -6.89 3.94 2.63
CA THR A 84 -8.01 4.79 3.12
C THR A 84 -8.30 5.98 2.21
N LEU A 85 -7.95 5.86 0.93
CA LEU A 85 -8.32 6.81 -0.12
C LEU A 85 -9.85 6.96 -0.24
N PRO A 86 -10.38 8.04 -0.84
CA PRO A 86 -11.80 8.40 -0.69
C PRO A 86 -12.78 7.38 -1.32
N TRP A 87 -12.29 6.48 -2.17
CA TRP A 87 -13.03 5.33 -2.70
C TRP A 87 -13.00 4.10 -1.79
N ASN A 88 -12.34 4.15 -0.64
CA ASN A 88 -12.41 3.08 0.36
C ASN A 88 -13.81 3.07 1.01
N GLY A 89 -14.58 2.04 0.70
CA GLY A 89 -15.91 1.77 1.24
C GLY A 89 -15.98 1.73 2.77
N THR A 90 -14.90 1.34 3.47
CA THR A 90 -14.84 1.40 4.94
C THR A 90 -14.88 2.84 5.45
N VAL A 91 -14.17 3.76 4.79
CA VAL A 91 -14.17 5.20 5.13
C VAL A 91 -15.51 5.84 4.78
N VAL A 92 -16.07 5.48 3.64
CA VAL A 92 -17.41 5.94 3.21
C VAL A 92 -18.49 5.50 4.21
N MET A 93 -18.46 4.23 4.61
CA MET A 93 -19.40 3.68 5.59
C MET A 93 -19.22 4.31 6.98
N LEU A 94 -17.97 4.56 7.40
CA LEU A 94 -17.68 5.23 8.66
C LEU A 94 -18.33 6.62 8.73
N PHE A 95 -18.19 7.44 7.67
CA PHE A 95 -18.82 8.76 7.64
C PHE A 95 -20.34 8.70 7.52
N ALA A 96 -20.87 7.72 6.77
CA ALA A 96 -22.32 7.51 6.69
C ALA A 96 -22.94 7.14 8.04
N LEU A 97 -22.29 6.28 8.83
CA LEU A 97 -22.78 5.85 10.14
C LEU A 97 -22.57 6.91 11.24
N SER A 98 -21.44 7.63 11.20
CA SER A 98 -21.12 8.65 12.21
C SER A 98 -21.83 10.00 11.98
N GLY A 99 -22.49 10.18 10.83
CA GLY A 99 -23.17 11.43 10.47
C GLY A 99 -22.22 12.61 10.22
N VAL A 100 -20.91 12.36 10.15
CA VAL A 100 -19.90 13.39 9.92
C VAL A 100 -19.79 13.67 8.43
N SER A 101 -19.83 14.95 8.05
CA SER A 101 -19.59 15.34 6.66
C SER A 101 -18.21 14.91 6.19
N TYR A 102 -18.16 14.22 5.05
CA TYR A 102 -16.92 13.74 4.41
C TYR A 102 -15.85 14.84 4.30
N LYS A 103 -16.28 16.07 3.97
CA LYS A 103 -15.40 17.24 3.81
C LYS A 103 -14.69 17.64 5.11
N LYS A 104 -15.29 17.38 6.28
CA LYS A 104 -14.69 17.68 7.59
C LYS A 104 -13.90 16.49 8.14
N GLY A 105 -14.45 15.29 8.05
CA GLY A 105 -13.86 14.10 8.67
C GLY A 105 -12.67 13.52 7.91
N TYR A 106 -12.65 13.60 6.57
CA TYR A 106 -11.66 12.91 5.75
C TYR A 106 -10.22 13.35 6.04
N LYS A 107 -10.00 14.63 6.37
CA LYS A 107 -8.66 15.14 6.70
C LYS A 107 -8.08 14.49 7.96
N HIS A 108 -8.92 14.16 8.94
CA HIS A 108 -8.49 13.49 10.17
C HIS A 108 -8.19 12.02 9.93
N VAL A 109 -9.06 11.34 9.18
CA VAL A 109 -8.83 9.94 8.78
C VAL A 109 -7.54 9.84 7.97
N ALA A 110 -7.37 10.65 6.91
CA ALA A 110 -6.14 10.64 6.11
C ALA A 110 -4.88 10.96 6.94
N MET A 111 -4.95 11.86 7.93
CA MET A 111 -3.80 12.10 8.82
C MET A 111 -3.44 10.85 9.63
N GLU A 112 -4.42 10.17 10.20
CA GLU A 112 -4.18 8.97 11.01
C GLU A 112 -3.72 7.79 10.15
N THR A 113 -4.35 7.59 9.00
CA THR A 113 -4.22 6.35 8.23
C THR A 113 -3.30 6.45 7.03
N VAL A 114 -2.87 7.64 6.62
CA VAL A 114 -1.86 7.81 5.56
C VAL A 114 -0.54 8.28 6.15
N ILE A 115 -0.57 9.29 7.01
CA ILE A 115 0.66 9.94 7.50
C ILE A 115 1.35 9.08 8.56
N LEU A 116 0.63 8.53 9.55
CA LEU A 116 1.26 7.69 10.58
C LEU A 116 1.87 6.38 10.02
N PRO A 117 1.24 5.66 9.08
CA PRO A 117 1.87 4.48 8.48
C PRO A 117 3.07 4.82 7.60
N LEU A 118 3.07 5.96 6.91
CA LEU A 118 4.27 6.43 6.20
C LEU A 118 5.41 6.75 7.18
N LEU A 119 5.10 7.31 8.35
CA LEU A 119 6.08 7.55 9.40
C LEU A 119 6.59 6.24 10.04
N SER A 120 5.77 5.20 10.12
CA SER A 120 6.19 3.91 10.70
C SER A 120 7.19 3.14 9.83
N LEU A 121 7.34 3.52 8.56
CA LEU A 121 8.41 3.00 7.69
C LEU A 121 9.80 3.50 8.11
N ILE A 122 9.91 4.66 8.77
CA ILE A 122 11.19 5.25 9.20
C ILE A 122 11.97 4.32 10.14
N PRO A 123 11.43 3.83 11.27
CA PRO A 123 12.15 2.90 12.15
C PRO A 123 12.49 1.57 11.48
N VAL A 124 11.69 1.10 10.52
CA VAL A 124 11.99 -0.13 9.76
C VAL A 124 13.22 0.06 8.89
N PHE A 125 13.33 1.20 8.19
CA PHE A 125 14.52 1.52 7.40
C PHE A 125 15.75 1.75 8.27
N ILE A 126 15.60 2.41 9.42
CA ILE A 126 16.69 2.59 10.38
C ILE A 126 17.18 1.23 10.92
N TYR A 127 16.26 0.34 11.33
CA TYR A 127 16.62 -1.00 11.80
C TYR A 127 17.37 -1.78 10.73
N TYR A 128 16.89 -1.73 9.48
CA TYR A 128 17.56 -2.42 8.38
C TYR A 128 18.96 -1.86 8.13
N SER A 129 19.15 -0.54 8.15
CA SER A 129 20.45 0.12 7.95
C SER A 129 21.46 -0.08 9.10
N ILE A 130 21.02 -0.52 10.28
CA ILE A 130 21.91 -0.80 11.42
C ILE A 130 22.33 -2.28 11.43
N VAL A 131 21.46 -3.17 10.97
CA VAL A 131 21.68 -4.63 11.00
C VAL A 131 22.38 -5.15 9.73
N HIS A 132 22.34 -4.40 8.64
CA HIS A 132 23.01 -4.67 7.36
C HIS A 132 23.74 -3.42 6.87
#